data_AF-A0A397VAN6-F1
#
_entry.id   AF-A0A397VAN6-F1
#
_cell.length_a   1.000
_cell.length_b   1.000
_cell.length_c   1.000
_cell.angle_alpha   90.00
_cell.angle_beta   90.00
_cell.angle_gamma   90.00
#
_symmetry.space_group_name_H-M   'P 1'
#
loop_
_entity.id
_entity.type
_entity.pdbx_description
1 polymer ?
#
loop_
_entity_poly.entity_id
_entity_poly.type
_entity_poly.pdbx_seq_one_letter_code
_entity_poly.pdbx_strand_id
1 'polypeptide(L)'
;MIKPILDEEEKKTRFSKKYWKHDGLHVISFTKAGLREDNQDGISIEFELNDKLKKPDDRMKGYYFFGVYDGHGEDGEQISADCVEHLSNHIAERLKELLPIAENEKKIKNAIKKGFDDTENYFKTHDINGIKGNKVRMSGATALTVMMTPKKKLYIAFVGDSSVFIMSSNKSKKINKEHNCHNPNELLRLRALRQKGFMYTIKARSGRKYLRVKDDLSNEIQYTRSFSDFYIKSFFSGGLIGIIKLYI
;
A
#
# COMPACT_ATOMS: atom_id res chain seq x y z
N MET A 1 6.25 4.38 21.14
CA MET A 1 5.86 5.17 19.94
C MET A 1 6.79 6.37 19.78
N ILE A 2 7.63 6.37 18.74
CA ILE A 2 8.59 7.45 18.45
C ILE A 2 7.85 8.59 17.75
N LYS A 3 7.90 9.79 18.32
CA LYS A 3 7.25 10.99 17.76
C LYS A 3 8.20 11.78 16.84
N PRO A 4 7.68 12.51 15.84
CA PRO A 4 8.50 13.34 14.97
C PRO A 4 9.18 14.47 15.77
N ILE A 5 10.38 14.87 15.31
CA ILE A 5 11.22 15.89 15.95
C ILE A 5 10.78 17.31 15.55
N LEU A 6 10.15 17.48 14.39
CA LEU A 6 9.60 18.74 13.90
C LEU A 6 8.17 18.51 13.43
N ASP A 7 7.28 19.39 13.85
CA ASP A 7 5.87 19.47 13.43
C ASP A 7 5.59 20.97 13.17
N GLU A 8 5.81 21.44 11.96
CA GLU A 8 5.54 22.85 11.61
C GLU A 8 4.15 23.00 10.97
N GLU A 9 3.34 23.87 11.58
CA GLU A 9 2.02 24.39 11.18
C GLU A 9 1.16 23.51 10.25
N GLU A 10 0.62 22.41 10.79
CA GLU A 10 -0.34 21.51 10.11
C GLU A 10 -1.67 22.19 9.72
N LYS A 11 -2.05 23.34 10.32
CA LYS A 11 -3.45 23.81 10.27
C LYS A 11 -3.82 24.79 9.15
N LYS A 12 -2.86 25.31 8.36
CA LYS A 12 -3.18 26.32 7.32
C LYS A 12 -2.83 25.91 5.88
N THR A 13 -2.01 24.88 5.65
CA THR A 13 -1.33 24.71 4.35
C THR A 13 -1.58 23.39 3.61
N ARG A 14 -2.47 22.50 4.11
CA ARG A 14 -2.72 21.15 3.52
C ARG A 14 -1.42 20.40 3.20
N PHE A 15 -0.42 20.61 4.06
CA PHE A 15 0.97 20.22 3.92
C PHE A 15 1.37 19.58 5.23
N SER A 16 2.05 18.44 5.19
CA SER A 16 2.74 17.93 6.37
C SER A 16 4.13 17.43 5.99
N LYS A 17 5.10 17.79 6.83
CA LYS A 17 6.48 17.32 6.75
C LYS A 17 6.88 16.88 8.15
N LYS A 18 7.35 15.64 8.27
CA LYS A 18 7.74 15.06 9.54
C LYS A 18 9.11 14.42 9.42
N TYR A 19 9.87 14.43 10.51
CA TYR A 19 11.23 13.91 10.55
C TYR A 19 11.44 13.05 11.80
N TRP A 20 12.08 11.90 11.60
CA TRP A 20 12.42 10.95 12.64
C TRP A 20 13.89 10.56 12.53
N LYS A 21 14.49 10.30 13.69
CA LYS A 21 15.81 9.69 13.82
C LYS A 21 15.73 8.53 14.79
N HIS A 22 16.08 7.32 14.34
CA HIS A 22 16.06 6.12 15.17
C HIS A 22 17.07 5.09 14.65
N ASP A 23 17.89 4.52 15.52
CA ASP A 23 18.88 3.48 15.18
C ASP A 23 19.76 3.80 13.97
N GLY A 24 20.23 5.05 13.91
CA GLY A 24 21.05 5.58 12.82
C GLY A 24 20.30 5.86 11.52
N LEU A 25 19.00 5.56 11.45
CA LEU A 25 18.14 5.92 10.32
C LEU A 25 17.60 7.32 10.48
N HIS A 26 17.57 8.01 9.36
CA HIS A 26 16.94 9.31 9.20
C HIS A 26 15.78 9.14 8.24
N VAL A 27 14.56 9.39 8.71
CA VAL A 27 13.35 9.24 7.90
C VAL A 27 12.67 10.59 7.83
N ILE A 28 12.36 11.03 6.61
CA ILE A 28 11.58 12.23 6.35
C ILE A 28 10.36 11.80 5.57
N SER A 29 9.19 12.26 6.00
CA SER A 29 7.96 12.14 5.22
C SER A 29 7.48 13.51 4.79
N PHE A 30 6.77 13.52 3.67
CA PHE A 30 6.18 14.71 3.10
C PHE A 30 4.89 14.32 2.38
N THR A 31 3.78 15.03 2.65
CA THR A 31 2.52 14.93 1.89
C THR A 31 1.92 16.32 1.67
N LYS A 32 1.22 16.48 0.55
CA LYS A 32 0.56 17.72 0.14
C LYS A 32 -0.54 17.44 -0.87
N ALA A 33 -1.74 18.01 -0.65
CA ALA A 33 -2.88 17.88 -1.58
C ALA A 33 -2.61 18.46 -2.99
N GLY A 34 -1.72 19.45 -3.08
CA GLY A 34 -1.39 20.12 -4.33
C GLY A 34 -2.55 20.95 -4.87
N LEU A 35 -3.02 20.62 -6.07
CA LEU A 35 -4.16 21.26 -6.74
C LEU A 35 -5.51 20.66 -6.35
N ARG A 36 -5.54 19.55 -5.60
CA ARG A 36 -6.78 18.89 -5.17
C ARG A 36 -7.38 19.63 -3.98
N GLU A 37 -8.70 19.54 -3.86
CA GLU A 37 -9.43 20.08 -2.71
C GLU A 37 -9.08 19.30 -1.44
N ASP A 38 -9.04 17.97 -1.53
CA ASP A 38 -8.76 17.08 -0.40
C ASP A 38 -7.43 16.35 -0.57
N ASN A 39 -6.78 16.02 0.56
CA ASN A 39 -5.61 15.16 0.58
C ASN A 39 -6.04 13.74 0.94
N GLN A 40 -6.00 12.83 -0.03
CA GLN A 40 -6.36 11.43 0.20
C GLN A 40 -5.12 10.54 0.46
N ASP A 41 -3.93 11.13 0.56
CA ASP A 41 -2.68 10.41 0.80
C ASP A 41 -2.53 10.01 2.28
N GLY A 42 -2.04 8.79 2.50
CA GLY A 42 -1.64 8.27 3.82
C GLY A 42 -0.15 7.95 3.88
N ILE A 43 0.46 8.12 5.06
CA ILE A 43 1.83 7.69 5.34
C ILE A 43 1.88 6.99 6.69
N SER A 44 2.47 5.79 6.73
CA SER A 44 2.75 5.05 7.97
C SER A 44 4.25 4.91 8.18
N ILE A 45 4.74 5.23 9.38
CA ILE A 45 6.13 5.07 9.78
C ILE A 45 6.16 4.39 11.14
N GLU A 46 6.63 3.15 11.17
CA GLU A 46 6.65 2.32 12.36
C GLU A 46 8.07 1.84 12.61
N PHE A 47 8.69 2.45 13.61
CA PHE A 47 9.90 1.92 14.23
C PHE A 47 9.47 0.88 15.26
N GLU A 48 10.15 -0.26 15.26
CA GLU A 48 9.83 -1.44 16.06
C GLU A 48 8.39 -1.96 15.85
N LEU A 49 8.16 -2.72 14.77
CA LEU A 49 6.88 -3.43 14.53
C LEU A 49 6.44 -4.29 15.72
N ASN A 50 7.38 -4.73 16.54
CA ASN A 50 7.12 -5.44 17.78
C ASN A 50 6.17 -4.68 18.73
N ASP A 51 6.25 -3.34 18.74
CA ASP A 51 5.44 -2.47 19.60
C ASP A 51 3.95 -2.47 19.21
N LYS A 52 3.62 -2.96 18.00
CA LYS A 52 2.23 -3.10 17.53
C LYS A 52 1.54 -4.34 18.07
N LEU A 53 2.30 -5.32 18.53
CA LEU A 53 1.74 -6.59 19.01
C LEU A 53 1.15 -6.41 20.41
N LYS A 54 -0.04 -6.98 20.65
CA LYS A 54 -0.63 -7.03 22.01
C LYS A 54 0.29 -7.74 23.02
N LYS A 55 1.08 -8.70 22.53
CA LYS A 55 2.11 -9.40 23.29
C LYS A 55 3.40 -9.35 22.46
N PRO A 56 4.37 -8.50 22.84
CA PRO A 56 5.65 -8.40 22.15
C PRO A 56 6.35 -9.76 22.02
N ASP A 57 7.13 -9.90 20.95
CA ASP A 57 7.94 -11.05 20.61
C ASP A 57 9.36 -10.58 20.26
N ASP A 58 10.34 -11.00 21.05
CA ASP A 58 11.74 -10.57 20.90
C ASP A 58 12.32 -10.87 19.52
N ARG A 59 11.79 -11.86 18.80
CA ARG A 59 12.20 -12.20 17.43
C ARG A 59 11.88 -11.08 16.42
N MET A 60 10.96 -10.19 16.77
CA MET A 60 10.51 -9.07 15.93
C MET A 60 11.16 -7.73 16.26
N LYS A 61 12.05 -7.67 17.26
CA LYS A 61 12.86 -6.48 17.53
C LYS A 61 13.72 -6.14 16.31
N GLY A 62 13.83 -4.85 15.98
CA GLY A 62 14.58 -4.31 14.85
C GLY A 62 13.88 -4.45 13.49
N TYR A 63 12.59 -4.82 13.45
CA TYR A 63 11.78 -4.76 12.24
C TYR A 63 11.11 -3.40 12.13
N TYR A 64 11.31 -2.70 11.01
CA TYR A 64 10.69 -1.39 10.74
C TYR A 64 9.79 -1.47 9.53
N PHE A 65 8.79 -0.60 9.49
CA PHE A 65 7.80 -0.54 8.42
C PHE A 65 7.53 0.89 8.00
N PHE A 66 7.50 1.10 6.70
CA PHE A 66 7.20 2.37 6.06
C PHE A 66 6.16 2.11 4.98
N GLY A 67 5.14 2.96 4.89
CA GLY A 67 4.06 2.80 3.92
C GLY A 67 3.62 4.15 3.39
N VAL A 68 3.33 4.19 2.09
CA VAL A 68 2.64 5.30 1.42
C VAL A 68 1.40 4.75 0.74
N TYR A 69 0.33 5.52 0.81
CA TYR A 69 -1.00 5.13 0.34
C TYR A 69 -1.58 6.31 -0.43
N ASP A 70 -2.00 6.09 -1.68
CA ASP A 70 -2.69 7.09 -2.49
C ASP A 70 -4.17 6.68 -2.53
N GLY A 71 -4.99 7.38 -1.74
CA GLY A 71 -6.42 7.15 -1.67
C GLY A 71 -7.16 7.75 -2.87
N HIS A 72 -8.23 7.10 -3.30
CA HIS A 72 -9.04 7.55 -4.42
C HIS A 72 -10.51 7.19 -4.24
N GLY A 73 -11.37 7.88 -4.99
CA GLY A 73 -12.82 7.77 -4.86
C GLY A 73 -13.37 8.77 -3.84
N GLU A 74 -14.66 8.65 -3.53
CA GLU A 74 -15.36 9.57 -2.63
C GLU A 74 -14.79 9.49 -1.19
N ASP A 75 -14.43 8.28 -0.74
CA ASP A 75 -13.93 8.01 0.61
C ASP A 75 -12.45 7.59 0.62
N GLY A 76 -11.68 7.99 -0.40
CA GLY A 76 -10.28 7.60 -0.57
C GLY A 76 -9.39 7.90 0.63
N GLU A 77 -9.63 9.04 1.30
CA GLU A 77 -8.93 9.44 2.54
C GLU A 77 -9.16 8.44 3.67
N GLN A 78 -10.38 7.94 3.85
CA GLN A 78 -10.67 6.96 4.89
C GLN A 78 -10.01 5.61 4.57
N ILE A 79 -10.02 5.17 3.30
CA ILE A 79 -9.36 3.91 2.92
C ILE A 79 -7.84 3.99 3.12
N SER A 80 -7.21 5.12 2.78
CA SER A 80 -5.78 5.30 3.00
C SER A 80 -5.44 5.43 4.49
N ALA A 81 -6.28 6.10 5.29
CA ALA A 81 -6.15 6.16 6.75
C ALA A 81 -6.26 4.77 7.41
N ASP A 82 -7.22 3.94 6.99
CA ASP A 82 -7.36 2.56 7.45
C ASP A 82 -6.14 1.71 7.06
N CYS A 83 -5.56 1.94 5.86
CA CYS A 83 -4.31 1.29 5.48
C CYS A 83 -3.16 1.69 6.42
N VAL A 84 -3.06 2.97 6.78
CA VAL A 84 -2.08 3.48 7.75
C VAL A 84 -2.26 2.79 9.11
N GLU A 85 -3.50 2.64 9.57
CA GLU A 85 -3.80 2.07 10.88
C GLU A 85 -3.57 0.54 10.95
N HIS A 86 -4.02 -0.20 9.93
CA HIS A 86 -4.17 -1.66 10.06
C HIS A 86 -3.09 -2.48 9.34
N LEU A 87 -2.52 -1.99 8.24
CA LEU A 87 -1.64 -2.84 7.41
C LEU A 87 -0.37 -3.29 8.14
N SER A 88 0.27 -2.37 8.88
CA SER A 88 1.46 -2.69 9.67
C SER A 88 1.13 -3.69 10.80
N ASN A 89 -0.04 -3.55 11.44
CA ASN A 89 -0.52 -4.45 12.50
C ASN A 89 -0.78 -5.85 11.97
N HIS A 90 -1.49 -6.00 10.84
CA HIS A 90 -1.75 -7.30 10.23
C HIS A 90 -0.44 -7.98 9.80
N ILE A 91 0.50 -7.24 9.22
CA ILE A 91 1.82 -7.79 8.88
C ILE A 91 2.58 -8.20 10.14
N ALA A 92 2.54 -7.41 11.21
CA ALA A 92 3.19 -7.73 12.48
C ALA A 92 2.65 -9.03 13.09
N GLU A 93 1.32 -9.20 13.17
CA GLU A 93 0.71 -10.43 13.68
C GLU A 93 1.06 -11.64 12.81
N ARG A 94 1.05 -11.50 11.48
CA ARG A 94 1.46 -12.59 10.57
C ARG A 94 2.94 -12.91 10.63
N LEU A 95 3.80 -11.93 10.90
CA LEU A 95 5.20 -12.17 11.18
C LEU A 95 5.32 -12.96 12.47
N LYS A 96 4.71 -12.52 13.57
CA LYS A 96 4.76 -13.26 14.84
C LYS A 96 4.36 -14.73 14.70
N GLU A 97 3.28 -15.01 13.97
CA GLU A 97 2.80 -16.38 13.70
C GLU A 97 3.79 -17.21 12.87
N LEU A 98 4.44 -16.60 11.87
CA LEU A 98 5.19 -17.33 10.85
C LEU A 98 6.70 -17.23 11.00
N LEU A 99 7.20 -16.30 11.82
CA LEU A 99 8.62 -15.99 11.93
C LEU A 99 9.31 -17.13 12.66
N PRO A 100 10.22 -17.87 11.99
CA PRO A 100 11.06 -18.85 12.66
C PRO A 100 12.09 -18.17 13.59
N ILE A 101 12.79 -18.99 14.38
CA ILE A 101 13.91 -18.55 15.22
C ILE A 101 15.01 -17.86 14.37
N ALA A 102 15.27 -18.37 13.17
CA ALA A 102 16.24 -17.80 12.23
C ALA A 102 15.54 -17.26 10.98
N GLU A 103 15.83 -16.02 10.59
CA GLU A 103 15.21 -15.32 9.46
C GLU A 103 15.03 -16.20 8.20
N ASN A 104 13.79 -16.32 7.73
CA ASN A 104 13.45 -17.10 6.54
C ASN A 104 12.66 -16.24 5.54
N GLU A 105 13.26 -16.00 4.38
CA GLU A 105 12.71 -15.13 3.34
C GLU A 105 11.32 -15.57 2.88
N LYS A 106 11.08 -16.88 2.69
CA LYS A 106 9.78 -17.40 2.24
C LYS A 106 8.69 -17.13 3.27
N LYS A 107 9.00 -17.29 4.56
CA LYS A 107 8.06 -17.03 5.66
C LYS A 107 7.76 -15.55 5.80
N ILE A 108 8.76 -14.68 5.70
CA ILE A 108 8.57 -13.22 5.72
C ILE A 108 7.68 -12.78 4.55
N LYS A 109 7.97 -13.22 3.33
CA LYS A 109 7.13 -12.91 2.15
C LYS A 109 5.69 -13.39 2.34
N ASN A 110 5.51 -14.59 2.90
CA ASN A 110 4.19 -15.12 3.19
C ASN A 110 3.45 -14.30 4.27
N ALA A 111 4.15 -13.84 5.30
CA ALA A 111 3.59 -12.97 6.33
C ALA A 111 3.13 -11.64 5.75
N ILE A 112 3.96 -10.99 4.93
CA ILE A 112 3.59 -9.76 4.23
C ILE A 112 2.38 -9.99 3.34
N LYS A 113 2.38 -11.07 2.53
CA LYS A 113 1.24 -11.42 1.68
C LYS A 113 -0.05 -11.56 2.49
N LYS A 114 0.01 -12.34 3.58
CA LYS A 114 -1.15 -12.54 4.45
C LYS A 114 -1.61 -11.26 5.12
N GLY A 115 -0.70 -10.38 5.53
CA GLY A 115 -1.05 -9.09 6.13
C GLY A 115 -1.83 -8.20 5.15
N PHE A 116 -1.41 -8.15 3.88
CA PHE A 116 -2.19 -7.49 2.83
C PHE A 116 -3.55 -8.20 2.59
N ASP A 117 -3.59 -9.54 2.55
CA ASP A 117 -4.84 -10.30 2.40
C ASP A 117 -5.80 -10.01 3.58
N ASP A 118 -5.29 -9.88 4.80
CA ASP A 118 -6.06 -9.56 6.00
C ASP A 118 -6.59 -8.12 5.97
N THR A 119 -5.78 -7.15 5.55
CA THR A 119 -6.22 -5.75 5.37
C THR A 119 -7.29 -5.63 4.28
N GLU A 120 -7.15 -6.36 3.17
CA GLU A 120 -8.20 -6.44 2.15
C GLU A 120 -9.50 -7.05 2.70
N ASN A 121 -9.39 -8.08 3.54
CA ASN A 121 -10.55 -8.70 4.17
C ASN A 121 -11.17 -7.80 5.24
N TYR A 122 -10.38 -7.00 5.96
CA TYR A 122 -10.87 -5.98 6.88
C TYR A 122 -11.86 -5.05 6.16
N PHE A 123 -11.49 -4.54 4.99
CA PHE A 123 -12.38 -3.70 4.17
C PHE A 123 -13.65 -4.40 3.68
N LYS A 124 -13.64 -5.73 3.54
CA LYS A 124 -14.84 -6.50 3.14
C LYS A 124 -15.84 -6.68 4.27
N THR A 125 -15.34 -6.86 5.49
CA THR A 125 -16.15 -7.31 6.63
C THR A 125 -16.49 -6.20 7.61
N HIS A 126 -15.72 -5.11 7.61
CA HIS A 126 -15.95 -3.97 8.51
C HIS A 126 -16.71 -2.88 7.76
N ASP A 127 -17.79 -2.43 8.38
CA ASP A 127 -18.48 -1.21 7.97
C ASP A 127 -17.57 -0.04 8.36
N ILE A 128 -16.88 0.52 7.38
CA ILE A 128 -15.89 1.57 7.60
C ILE A 128 -16.64 2.82 8.06
N ASN A 129 -16.60 3.13 9.36
CA ASN A 129 -17.13 4.36 9.99
C ASN A 129 -18.50 4.86 9.45
N GLY A 130 -19.47 3.96 9.22
CA GLY A 130 -20.82 4.32 8.78
C GLY A 130 -20.98 4.57 7.27
N ILE A 131 -19.98 4.21 6.45
CA ILE A 131 -20.07 4.22 4.99
C ILE A 131 -20.97 3.07 4.53
N LYS A 132 -22.29 3.29 4.54
CA LYS A 132 -23.27 2.32 4.08
C LYS A 132 -23.10 1.97 2.59
N GLY A 133 -23.01 0.67 2.29
CA GLY A 133 -23.35 0.12 0.97
C GLY A 133 -22.31 0.40 -0.13
N ASN A 134 -22.70 1.16 -1.17
CA ASN A 134 -21.98 1.24 -2.46
C ASN A 134 -20.74 2.16 -2.46
N LYS A 135 -20.57 3.04 -1.47
CA LYS A 135 -19.51 4.06 -1.45
C LYS A 135 -18.10 3.52 -1.13
N VAL A 136 -17.96 2.66 -0.09
CA VAL A 136 -16.73 1.86 0.14
C VAL A 136 -16.39 1.04 -1.10
N ARG A 137 -17.42 0.51 -1.78
CA ARG A 137 -17.21 -0.34 -2.95
C ARG A 137 -16.57 0.40 -4.10
N MET A 138 -16.68 1.73 -4.20
CA MET A 138 -16.15 2.55 -5.29
C MET A 138 -14.92 3.40 -4.92
N SER A 139 -14.47 3.30 -3.67
CA SER A 139 -13.26 3.95 -3.17
C SER A 139 -12.19 2.91 -2.89
N GLY A 140 -10.93 3.34 -2.93
CA GLY A 140 -9.80 2.46 -2.70
C GLY A 140 -8.54 3.23 -2.38
N ALA A 141 -7.46 2.49 -2.20
CA ALA A 141 -6.15 3.08 -2.05
C ALA A 141 -5.09 2.22 -2.73
N THR A 142 -4.09 2.85 -3.33
CA THR A 142 -2.83 2.18 -3.60
C THR A 142 -2.08 1.97 -2.28
N ALA A 143 -1.10 1.07 -2.28
CA ALA A 143 -0.19 0.93 -1.17
C ALA A 143 1.18 0.55 -1.67
N LEU A 144 2.22 1.22 -1.18
CA LEU A 144 3.59 0.82 -1.35
C LEU A 144 4.26 0.81 0.02
N THR A 145 4.77 -0.36 0.40
CA THR A 145 5.35 -0.58 1.71
C THR A 145 6.78 -1.06 1.60
N VAL A 146 7.60 -0.64 2.56
CA VAL A 146 8.98 -1.07 2.75
C VAL A 146 9.09 -1.58 4.18
N MET A 147 9.40 -2.86 4.33
CA MET A 147 9.74 -3.45 5.62
C MET A 147 11.24 -3.70 5.68
N MET A 148 11.91 -3.15 6.69
CA MET A 148 13.32 -3.43 6.95
C MET A 148 13.48 -4.44 8.08
N THR A 149 14.33 -5.43 7.89
CA THR A 149 14.66 -6.42 8.93
C THR A 149 15.86 -5.96 9.79
N PRO A 150 16.13 -6.62 10.93
CA PRO A 150 17.29 -6.32 11.77
C PRO A 150 18.63 -6.45 11.02
N LYS A 151 18.67 -7.35 10.04
CA LYS A 151 19.83 -7.56 9.14
C LYS A 151 19.87 -6.55 7.97
N LYS A 152 19.12 -5.46 8.05
CA LYS A 152 19.05 -4.36 7.06
C LYS A 152 18.62 -4.82 5.66
N LYS A 153 17.85 -5.90 5.57
CA LYS A 153 17.22 -6.31 4.30
C LYS A 153 15.90 -5.59 4.12
N LEU A 154 15.63 -5.15 2.89
CA LEU A 154 14.40 -4.47 2.52
C LEU A 154 13.44 -5.42 1.79
N TYR A 155 12.20 -5.48 2.27
CA TYR A 155 11.10 -6.17 1.61
C TYR A 155 10.10 -5.13 1.13
N ILE A 156 9.88 -5.08 -0.18
CA ILE A 156 8.94 -4.15 -0.79
C ILE A 156 7.71 -4.91 -1.29
N ALA A 157 6.55 -4.47 -0.83
CA ALA A 157 5.26 -4.97 -1.29
C ALA A 157 4.38 -3.81 -1.70
N PHE A 158 3.62 -3.99 -2.79
CA PHE A 158 2.78 -2.91 -3.29
C PHE A 158 1.58 -3.43 -4.09
N VAL A 159 0.54 -2.59 -4.10
CA VAL A 159 -0.64 -2.67 -4.97
C VAL A 159 -0.89 -1.27 -5.52
N GLY A 160 -1.14 -1.14 -6.82
CA GLY A 160 -1.27 0.16 -7.47
C GLY A 160 0.01 0.67 -8.12
N ASP A 161 0.06 1.97 -8.35
CA ASP A 161 1.02 2.67 -9.20
C ASP A 161 1.90 3.69 -8.47
N SER A 162 1.92 3.66 -7.14
CA SER A 162 3.00 4.31 -6.38
C SER A 162 4.36 3.71 -6.76
N SER A 163 5.38 4.56 -6.79
CA SER A 163 6.73 4.19 -7.20
C SER A 163 7.73 4.23 -6.06
N VAL A 164 8.72 3.34 -6.10
CA VAL A 164 9.87 3.36 -5.19
C VAL A 164 11.19 3.32 -5.94
N PHE A 165 12.11 4.13 -5.44
CA PHE A 165 13.46 4.28 -5.97
C PHE A 165 14.45 4.03 -4.84
N ILE A 166 15.55 3.35 -5.15
CA ILE A 166 16.72 3.28 -4.27
C ILE A 166 17.83 4.09 -4.91
N MET A 167 18.54 4.86 -4.09
CA MET A 167 19.67 5.65 -4.52
C MET A 167 20.91 5.25 -3.72
N SER A 168 22.02 5.00 -4.41
CA SER A 168 23.33 4.76 -3.82
C SER A 168 24.41 5.39 -4.69
N SER A 169 25.38 6.06 -4.08
CA SER A 169 26.49 6.74 -4.78
C SER A 169 26.03 7.61 -5.95
N ASN A 170 25.02 8.46 -5.71
CA ASN A 170 24.39 9.35 -6.71
C ASN A 170 23.74 8.67 -7.92
N LYS A 171 23.51 7.35 -7.86
CA LYS A 171 22.77 6.59 -8.88
C LYS A 171 21.42 6.17 -8.30
N SER A 172 20.33 6.59 -8.95
CA SER A 172 18.99 6.16 -8.60
C SER A 172 18.51 5.03 -9.51
N LYS A 173 17.75 4.10 -8.94
CA LYS A 173 17.13 2.99 -9.66
C LYS A 173 15.69 2.83 -9.22
N LYS A 174 14.76 2.84 -10.18
CA LYS A 174 13.36 2.46 -9.93
C LYS A 174 13.30 0.96 -9.66
N ILE A 175 12.66 0.58 -8.57
CA ILE A 175 12.65 -0.81 -8.11
C ILE A 175 11.42 -1.55 -8.59
N ASN A 176 10.25 -0.92 -8.50
CA ASN A 176 8.99 -1.58 -8.80
C ASN A 176 8.51 -1.30 -10.22
N LYS A 177 7.80 -2.29 -10.78
CA LYS A 177 6.98 -2.12 -11.98
C LYS A 177 5.55 -1.90 -11.51
N GLU A 178 5.08 -0.67 -11.65
CA GLU A 178 3.76 -0.23 -11.20
C GLU A 178 2.65 -1.13 -11.75
N HIS A 179 1.58 -1.30 -10.98
CA HIS A 179 0.40 -2.01 -11.43
C HIS A 179 -0.53 -1.06 -12.19
N ASN A 180 -0.16 -0.66 -13.41
CA ASN A 180 -0.93 0.23 -14.27
C ASN A 180 -1.14 -0.34 -15.69
N CYS A 181 -1.89 0.37 -16.53
CA CYS A 181 -2.19 -0.04 -17.90
C CYS A 181 -0.99 0.01 -18.87
N HIS A 182 0.18 0.47 -18.41
CA HIS A 182 1.43 0.43 -19.19
C HIS A 182 2.25 -0.83 -18.91
N ASN A 183 1.98 -1.53 -17.80
CA ASN A 183 2.68 -2.75 -17.42
C ASN A 183 2.18 -3.97 -18.23
N PRO A 184 3.01 -4.60 -19.09
CA PRO A 184 2.58 -5.70 -19.93
C PRO A 184 2.10 -6.93 -19.12
N ASN A 185 2.66 -7.16 -17.92
CA ASN A 185 2.23 -8.26 -17.07
C ASN A 185 0.82 -8.03 -16.51
N GLU A 186 0.48 -6.78 -16.19
CA GLU A 186 -0.89 -6.44 -15.80
C GLU A 186 -1.86 -6.57 -16.97
N LEU A 187 -1.44 -6.19 -18.17
CA LEU A 187 -2.26 -6.40 -19.37
C LEU A 187 -2.52 -7.88 -19.64
N LEU A 188 -1.52 -8.75 -19.46
CA LEU A 188 -1.69 -10.21 -19.57
C LEU A 188 -2.65 -10.74 -18.50
N ARG A 189 -2.50 -10.29 -17.25
CA ARG A 189 -3.41 -10.64 -16.15
C ARG A 189 -4.84 -10.22 -16.47
N LEU A 190 -5.06 -8.97 -16.88
CA LEU A 190 -6.38 -8.47 -17.26
C LEU A 190 -6.99 -9.25 -18.43
N ARG A 191 -6.20 -9.63 -19.44
CA ARG A 191 -6.67 -10.50 -20.54
C ARG A 191 -7.14 -11.87 -20.05
N ALA A 192 -6.40 -12.50 -19.13
CA ALA A 192 -6.83 -13.75 -18.52
C ALA A 192 -8.11 -13.60 -17.71
N LEU A 193 -8.30 -12.45 -17.05
CA LEU A 193 -9.53 -12.13 -16.34
C LEU A 193 -10.73 -11.90 -17.29
N ARG A 194 -10.49 -11.33 -18.48
CA ARG A 194 -11.52 -11.21 -19.52
C ARG A 194 -12.11 -12.55 -19.93
N GLN A 195 -11.27 -13.58 -20.02
CA GLN A 195 -11.70 -14.95 -20.32
C GLN A 195 -12.59 -15.54 -19.22
N LYS A 196 -12.52 -14.99 -18.00
CA LYS A 196 -13.35 -15.36 -16.85
C LYS A 196 -14.57 -14.45 -16.67
N GLY A 197 -14.91 -13.62 -17.67
CA GLY A 197 -16.09 -12.76 -17.65
C GLY A 197 -15.85 -11.32 -17.18
N PHE A 198 -14.62 -10.93 -16.84
CA PHE A 198 -14.34 -9.54 -16.48
C PHE A 198 -14.34 -8.62 -17.70
N MET A 199 -15.35 -7.76 -17.78
CA MET A 199 -15.53 -6.85 -18.90
C MET A 199 -14.85 -5.51 -18.64
N TYR A 200 -13.80 -5.22 -19.40
CA TYR A 200 -13.10 -3.94 -19.36
C TYR A 200 -12.69 -3.47 -20.75
N THR A 201 -12.38 -2.18 -20.84
CA THR A 201 -11.70 -1.57 -21.98
C THR A 201 -10.48 -0.81 -21.51
N ILE A 202 -9.47 -0.68 -22.38
CA ILE A 202 -8.34 0.21 -22.14
C ILE A 202 -8.48 1.37 -23.12
N LYS A 203 -8.56 2.58 -22.58
CA LYS A 203 -8.61 3.82 -23.36
C LYS A 203 -7.25 4.50 -23.28
N ALA A 204 -6.88 5.21 -24.33
CA ALA A 204 -5.70 6.07 -24.34
C ALA A 204 -6.15 7.51 -24.56
N ARG A 205 -5.68 8.44 -23.72
CA ARG A 205 -5.95 9.87 -23.84
C ARG A 205 -4.71 10.64 -23.42
N SER A 206 -4.26 11.57 -24.26
CA SER A 206 -3.08 12.43 -24.00
C SER A 206 -1.83 11.64 -23.56
N GLY A 207 -1.55 10.50 -24.21
CA GLY A 207 -0.39 9.66 -23.89
C GLY A 207 -0.53 8.75 -22.66
N ARG A 208 -1.63 8.84 -21.91
CA ARG A 208 -1.92 8.00 -20.75
C ARG A 208 -2.91 6.90 -21.11
N LYS A 209 -2.75 5.72 -20.49
CA LYS A 209 -3.67 4.59 -20.62
C LYS A 209 -4.50 4.43 -19.36
N TYR A 210 -5.78 4.16 -19.55
CA TYR A 210 -6.76 4.07 -18.48
C TYR A 210 -7.60 2.81 -18.63
N LEU A 211 -7.90 2.17 -17.50
CA LEU A 211 -8.83 1.07 -17.39
C LEU A 211 -10.25 1.64 -17.21
N ARG A 212 -11.20 1.13 -17.99
CA ARG A 212 -12.64 1.35 -17.79
C ARG A 212 -13.32 -0.01 -17.68
N VAL A 213 -13.90 -0.29 -16.52
CA VAL A 213 -14.76 -1.44 -16.28
C VAL A 213 -16.13 -1.14 -16.91
N LYS A 214 -16.74 -2.15 -17.54
CA LYS A 214 -18.07 -2.00 -18.17
C LYS A 214 -19.11 -1.66 -17.08
N ASP A 215 -20.04 -0.75 -17.39
CA ASP A 215 -21.09 -0.15 -16.51
C ASP A 215 -20.82 1.28 -16.01
N ASP A 216 -19.86 2.00 -16.58
CA ASP A 216 -19.66 3.47 -16.42
C ASP A 216 -19.43 4.00 -15.00
N LEU A 217 -19.30 3.12 -14.02
CA LEU A 217 -18.96 3.47 -12.65
C LEU A 217 -17.47 3.80 -12.46
N SER A 218 -16.59 3.32 -13.36
CA SER A 218 -15.17 3.67 -13.34
C SER A 218 -14.87 4.79 -14.34
N ASN A 219 -14.55 5.98 -13.86
CA ASN A 219 -13.97 7.02 -14.71
C ASN A 219 -12.44 6.94 -14.67
N GLU A 220 -11.86 6.50 -15.79
CA GLU A 220 -10.43 6.64 -16.12
C GLU A 220 -9.45 6.16 -15.03
N ILE A 221 -9.54 4.87 -14.63
CA ILE A 221 -8.64 4.30 -13.61
C ILE A 221 -7.22 4.14 -14.18
N GLN A 222 -6.20 4.66 -13.48
CA GLN A 222 -4.79 4.57 -13.91
C GLN A 222 -4.07 3.34 -13.37
N TYR A 223 -4.48 2.84 -12.21
CA TYR A 223 -4.00 1.61 -11.61
C TYR A 223 -4.80 0.38 -12.09
N THR A 224 -4.33 -0.81 -11.72
CA THR A 224 -4.96 -2.10 -12.04
C THR A 224 -5.09 -3.00 -10.81
N ARG A 225 -4.53 -2.56 -9.67
CA ARG A 225 -4.61 -3.18 -8.35
C ARG A 225 -4.68 -2.07 -7.30
N SER A 226 -5.34 -2.33 -6.19
CA SER A 226 -5.56 -1.42 -5.07
C SER A 226 -6.10 -2.22 -3.89
N PHE A 227 -6.19 -1.61 -2.71
CA PHE A 227 -7.09 -2.04 -1.64
C PHE A 227 -8.51 -1.57 -1.91
N SER A 228 -9.51 -2.30 -1.40
CA SER A 228 -10.94 -2.03 -1.65
C SER A 228 -11.29 -2.04 -3.15
N ASP A 229 -11.93 -1.02 -3.73
CA ASP A 229 -12.46 -1.05 -5.10
C ASP A 229 -13.26 -2.33 -5.41
N PHE A 230 -14.14 -2.73 -4.47
CA PHE A 230 -14.89 -3.97 -4.59
C PHE A 230 -15.82 -4.00 -5.80
N TYR A 231 -16.19 -2.86 -6.38
CA TYR A 231 -16.92 -2.81 -7.65
C TYR A 231 -16.11 -3.41 -8.82
N ILE A 232 -14.78 -3.36 -8.76
CA ILE A 232 -13.88 -4.01 -9.73
C ILE A 232 -13.61 -5.47 -9.31
N LYS A 233 -13.53 -5.73 -8.00
CA LYS A 233 -13.14 -7.03 -7.43
C LYS A 233 -14.29 -8.01 -7.23
N SER A 234 -15.55 -7.57 -7.25
CA SER A 234 -16.75 -8.41 -7.14
C SER A 234 -16.82 -9.48 -8.24
N PHE A 235 -16.07 -9.30 -9.32
CA PHE A 235 -15.89 -10.27 -10.40
C PHE A 235 -14.73 -11.26 -10.15
N PHE A 236 -14.05 -11.21 -9.00
CA PHE A 236 -12.82 -11.96 -8.71
C PHE A 236 -12.74 -12.56 -7.29
N SER A 237 -12.54 -13.87 -7.23
CA SER A 237 -11.99 -14.57 -6.07
C SER A 237 -10.49 -14.85 -6.30
N GLY A 238 -9.60 -13.91 -5.96
CA GLY A 238 -8.16 -14.18 -6.02
C GLY A 238 -7.25 -12.96 -5.91
N GLY A 239 -6.75 -12.69 -4.69
CA GLY A 239 -5.81 -11.61 -4.39
C GLY A 239 -4.47 -11.76 -5.10
N LEU A 240 -3.94 -10.65 -5.62
CA LEU A 240 -2.71 -10.58 -6.40
C LEU A 240 -1.87 -9.44 -5.85
N ILE A 241 -1.00 -9.76 -4.88
CA ILE A 241 0.02 -8.82 -4.38
C ILE A 241 1.32 -9.12 -5.14
N GLY A 242 1.92 -8.08 -5.72
CA GLY A 242 3.27 -8.16 -6.27
C GLY A 242 4.28 -7.95 -5.14
N ILE A 243 4.91 -9.02 -4.66
CA ILE A 243 6.05 -8.89 -3.74
C ILE A 243 7.30 -8.89 -4.58
N ILE A 244 7.99 -7.74 -4.66
CA ILE A 244 9.29 -7.65 -5.30
C ILE A 244 10.35 -7.84 -4.22
N LYS A 245 11.19 -8.87 -4.42
CA LYS A 245 12.43 -9.03 -3.68
C LYS A 245 13.36 -7.87 -4.07
N LEU A 246 13.87 -7.14 -3.09
CA LEU A 246 15.00 -6.26 -3.29
C LEU A 246 16.27 -6.89 -2.76
N TYR A 247 17.31 -6.78 -3.57
CA TYR A 247 18.69 -6.95 -3.16
C TYR A 247 19.17 -5.59 -2.63
N ILE A 248 19.89 -5.65 -1.51
CA ILE A 248 20.59 -4.51 -0.87
C ILE A 248 21.55 -3.89 -1.89
#